data_AF-R9K5G4-F1
#
_entry.id   AF-R9K5G4-F1
#
_cell.length_a   1.000
_cell.length_b   1.000
_cell.length_c   1.000
_cell.angle_alpha   90.00
_cell.angle_beta   90.00
_cell.angle_gamma   90.00
#
_symmetry.space_group_name_H-M   'P 1'
#
loop_
_entity.id
_entity.type
_entity.pdbx_description
1 polymer ?
#
loop_
_entity_poly.entity_id
_entity_poly.type
_entity_poly.pdbx_seq_one_letter_code
_entity_poly.pdbx_strand_id
1 'polypeptide(L)'
;METILCIDTPVQMISCTDTNGKITPMRFRFRDRNGELVTINIDKVISTDQERGSLGANFICTATLYGTQRTFRLRYNYYAHEWRMAGIGC
;
A
#
# COMPACT_ATOMS: atom_id res chain seq x y z
N MET A 1 -19.47 -3.58 -11.24
CA MET A 1 -18.85 -2.85 -10.11
C MET A 1 -17.45 -2.49 -10.54
N GLU A 2 -17.22 -1.23 -10.85
CA GLU A 2 -16.04 -0.77 -11.60
C GLU A 2 -14.75 -0.96 -10.81
N THR A 3 -13.91 -1.88 -11.29
CA THR A 3 -12.51 -2.02 -10.92
C THR A 3 -11.75 -0.86 -11.57
N ILE A 4 -11.84 0.34 -10.99
CA ILE A 4 -11.07 1.49 -11.48
C ILE A 4 -9.61 1.30 -11.08
N LEU A 5 -8.86 0.85 -12.08
CA LEU A 5 -7.42 0.98 -12.26
C LEU A 5 -6.54 0.06 -11.40
N CYS A 6 -6.25 -1.11 -11.98
CA CYS A 6 -5.03 -1.85 -11.72
C CYS A 6 -3.84 -0.93 -12.09
N ILE A 7 -3.39 -0.15 -11.12
CA ILE A 7 -2.21 0.69 -11.23
C ILE A 7 -1.18 0.03 -10.34
N ASP A 8 -0.23 -0.69 -10.94
CA ASP A 8 0.97 -1.20 -10.28
C ASP A 8 2.00 -0.06 -10.17
N THR A 9 1.69 0.91 -9.30
CA THR A 9 2.54 2.10 -9.12
C THR A 9 3.55 1.87 -8.03
N PRO A 10 4.86 2.04 -8.30
CA PRO A 10 5.86 2.03 -7.25
C PRO A 10 5.62 3.18 -6.26
N VAL A 11 5.78 2.90 -4.98
CA VAL A 11 5.57 3.88 -3.91
C VAL A 11 6.80 4.03 -3.03
N GLN A 12 6.99 5.23 -2.52
CA GLN A 12 7.91 5.44 -1.40
C GLN A 12 7.16 5.06 -0.12
N MET A 13 7.74 4.18 0.69
CA MET A 13 7.07 3.61 1.86
C MET A 13 7.80 3.93 3.16
N ILE A 14 7.02 4.23 4.20
CA ILE A 14 7.42 4.15 5.60
C ILE A 14 6.62 2.99 6.21
N SER A 15 7.33 1.96 6.65
CA SER A 15 6.78 0.80 7.33
C SER A 15 7.58 0.48 8.60
N CYS A 16 6.91 -0.10 9.59
CA CYS A 16 7.56 -0.70 10.74
C CYS A 16 7.68 -2.21 10.51
N THR A 17 8.86 -2.78 10.70
CA THR A 17 9.07 -4.22 10.73
C THR A 17 9.41 -4.61 12.16
N ASP A 18 8.55 -5.42 12.76
CA ASP A 18 8.70 -5.87 14.14
C ASP A 18 9.82 -6.94 14.25
N THR A 19 10.24 -7.22 15.48
CA THR A 19 11.25 -8.22 15.86
C THR A 19 10.94 -9.65 15.37
N ASN A 20 9.67 -9.94 15.04
CA ASN A 20 9.24 -11.22 14.47
C ASN A 20 9.12 -11.22 12.93
N GLY A 21 9.49 -10.12 12.29
CA GLY A 21 9.41 -9.92 10.84
C GLY A 21 8.04 -9.45 10.32
N LYS A 22 7.06 -9.22 11.20
CA LYS A 22 5.76 -8.64 10.81
C LYS A 22 5.95 -7.20 10.35
N ILE A 23 5.55 -6.94 9.12
CA ILE A 23 5.58 -5.64 8.47
C ILE A 23 4.23 -4.93 8.69
N THR A 24 4.29 -3.65 9.04
CA THR A 24 3.14 -2.76 9.19
C THR A 24 3.38 -1.48 8.39
N PRO A 25 2.65 -1.26 7.28
CA PRO A 25 2.76 -0.02 6.52
C PRO A 25 2.15 1.15 7.30
N MET A 26 2.78 2.32 7.26
CA MET A 26 2.36 3.49 8.06
C MET A 26 2.05 4.72 7.20
N ARG A 27 2.86 4.96 6.17
CA ARG A 27 2.71 6.10 5.26
C ARG A 27 3.34 5.75 3.93
N PHE A 28 2.73 6.18 2.84
CA PHE A 28 3.38 6.08 1.54
C PHE A 28 3.17 7.33 0.70
N ARG A 29 4.03 7.50 -0.31
CA ARG A 29 3.87 8.50 -1.36
C ARG A 29 3.89 7.84 -2.71
N PHE A 30 3.07 8.35 -3.62
CA PHE A 30 3.03 7.90 -5.01
C PHE A 30 2.94 9.11 -5.93
N ARG A 31 3.42 8.92 -7.16
CA ARG A 31 3.28 9.93 -8.21
C ARG A 31 1.88 9.81 -8.79
N ASP A 32 1.12 10.91 -8.78
CA ASP A 32 -0.20 10.95 -9.41
C ASP A 32 -0.10 11.16 -10.94
N ARG A 33 -1.25 11.34 -11.58
CA ARG A 33 -1.33 11.53 -13.05
C ARG A 33 -0.70 12.85 -13.52
N ASN A 34 -0.58 13.84 -12.64
CA ASN A 34 0.02 15.14 -12.93
C ASN A 34 1.54 15.14 -12.67
N GLY A 35 2.08 14.03 -12.14
CA GLY A 35 3.50 13.93 -11.78
C GLY A 35 3.79 14.35 -10.34
N GLU A 36 2.78 14.75 -9.58
CA GLU A 36 2.90 15.26 -8.21
C GLU A 36 3.06 14.12 -7.20
N LEU A 37 3.85 14.35 -6.16
CA LEU A 37 4.01 13.39 -5.06
C LEU A 37 2.90 13.55 -4.03
N VAL A 38 1.91 12.67 -4.09
CA VAL A 38 0.80 12.61 -3.14
C VAL A 38 1.22 11.80 -1.92
N THR A 39 0.98 12.34 -0.72
CA THR A 39 1.27 11.66 0.55
C THR A 39 0.01 11.09 1.18
N ILE A 40 0.07 9.82 1.57
CA ILE A 40 -1.02 9.09 2.22
C ILE A 40 -0.54 8.62 3.59
N ASN A 41 -1.20 9.10 4.65
CA ASN A 41 -1.09 8.53 5.99
C ASN A 41 -2.07 7.36 6.09
N ILE A 42 -1.60 6.18 6.51
CA ILE A 42 -2.48 5.03 6.69
C ILE A 42 -3.25 5.20 8.00
N ASP A 43 -4.58 5.22 7.90
CA ASP A 43 -5.46 5.32 9.07
C ASP A 43 -5.57 3.97 9.76
N LYS A 44 -5.75 2.89 8.96
CA LYS A 44 -5.88 1.53 9.48
C LYS A 44 -5.50 0.47 8.46
N VAL A 45 -4.79 -0.57 8.89
CA VAL A 45 -4.61 -1.81 8.13
C VAL A 45 -5.81 -2.72 8.40
N ILE A 46 -6.59 -3.02 7.36
CA ILE A 46 -7.82 -3.83 7.43
C ILE A 46 -7.48 -5.32 7.38
N SER A 47 -6.59 -5.71 6.48
CA SER A 47 -6.12 -7.09 6.35
C SER A 47 -4.70 -7.13 5.82
N THR A 48 -4.04 -8.25 6.07
CA THR A 48 -2.70 -8.52 5.58
C THR A 48 -2.54 -10.01 5.30
N ASP A 49 -1.81 -10.31 4.24
CA ASP A 49 -1.30 -11.64 3.94
C ASP A 49 0.22 -11.53 3.91
N GLN A 50 0.86 -12.09 4.93
CA GLN A 50 2.31 -12.07 5.16
C GLN A 50 2.84 -13.49 5.28
N GLU A 51 2.24 -14.45 4.56
CA GLU A 51 2.64 -15.85 4.66
C GLU A 51 4.12 -16.06 4.34
N ARG A 52 4.77 -16.88 5.17
CA ARG A 52 6.17 -17.28 4.94
C ARG A 52 6.21 -18.23 3.75
N GLY A 53 6.92 -17.85 2.70
CA GLY A 53 7.04 -18.64 1.45
C GLY A 53 6.26 -18.08 0.27
N SER A 54 5.46 -17.03 0.47
CA SER A 54 4.88 -16.26 -0.64
C SER A 54 5.94 -15.39 -1.32
N LEU A 55 5.64 -14.90 -2.54
CA LEU A 55 6.51 -13.97 -3.27
C LEU A 55 6.55 -12.56 -2.64
N GLY A 56 5.78 -12.31 -1.59
CA GLY A 56 5.62 -10.98 -1.01
C GLY A 56 4.44 -10.89 -0.05
N ALA A 57 4.28 -9.71 0.54
CA ALA A 57 3.17 -9.41 1.43
C ALA A 57 2.12 -8.53 0.74
N ASN A 58 0.85 -8.79 1.01
CA ASN A 58 -0.27 -7.96 0.57
C ASN A 58 -0.94 -7.28 1.77
N PHE A 59 -1.42 -6.05 1.56
CA PHE A 59 -2.08 -5.26 2.58
C PHE A 59 -3.30 -4.56 2.00
N ILE A 60 -4.41 -4.58 2.74
CA ILE A 60 -5.56 -3.73 2.51
C ILE A 60 -5.56 -2.68 3.60
N CYS A 61 -5.42 -1.42 3.22
CA CYS A 61 -5.35 -0.28 4.14
C CYS A 61 -6.49 0.70 3.85
N THR A 62 -6.92 1.43 4.86
CA THR A 62 -7.76 2.61 4.71
C THR A 62 -6.95 3.86 5.00
N ALA A 63 -7.22 4.91 4.24
CA ALA A 63 -6.62 6.22 4.44
C ALA A 63 -7.53 7.31 3.87
N THR A 64 -7.41 8.52 4.41
CA THR A 64 -8.12 9.69 3.89
C THR A 64 -7.35 10.34 2.74
N LEU A 65 -8.00 10.45 1.58
CA LEU A 65 -7.49 11.16 0.41
C LEU A 65 -8.52 12.20 -0.03
N TYR A 66 -8.12 13.48 -0.05
CA TYR A 66 -9.00 14.61 -0.37
C TYR A 66 -10.30 14.61 0.44
N GLY A 67 -10.19 14.36 1.75
CA GLY A 67 -11.33 14.35 2.68
C GLY A 67 -12.25 13.13 2.56
N THR A 68 -11.96 12.18 1.67
CA THR A 68 -12.74 10.94 1.53
C THR A 68 -11.91 9.75 1.99
N GLN A 69 -12.51 8.85 2.77
CA GLN A 69 -11.88 7.58 3.09
C GLN A 69 -11.79 6.71 1.84
N ARG A 70 -10.61 6.14 1.61
CA ARG A 70 -10.32 5.25 0.48
C ARG A 70 -9.66 3.98 0.99
N THR A 71 -9.89 2.91 0.23
CA THR A 71 -9.23 1.63 0.46
C THR A 71 -8.07 1.46 -0.52
N PHE A 72 -6.87 1.26 -0.01
CA PHE A 72 -5.65 1.04 -0.77
C PHE A 72 -5.20 -0.42 -0.68
N ARG A 73 -4.87 -1.01 -1.83
CA ARG A 73 -4.22 -2.32 -1.92
C ARG A 73 -2.73 -2.09 -2.13
N LEU A 74 -1.91 -2.53 -1.19
CA LEU A 74 -0.45 -2.40 -1.24
C LEU A 74 0.18 -3.79 -1.30
N ARG A 75 1.30 -3.89 -2.02
CA ARG A 75 2.09 -5.10 -2.13
C ARG A 75 3.55 -4.78 -1.84
N TYR A 76 4.19 -5.62 -1.04
CA TYR A 76 5.62 -5.64 -0.82
C TYR A 76 6.23 -6.89 -1.46
N ASN A 77 7.23 -6.74 -2.31
CA ASN A 77 7.94 -7.85 -2.93
C ASN A 77 9.17 -8.22 -2.09
N TYR A 78 9.26 -9.49 -1.65
CA TYR A 78 10.38 -9.92 -0.79
C TYR A 78 11.71 -10.05 -1.52
N TYR A 79 11.70 -10.28 -2.83
CA TYR A 79 12.92 -10.41 -3.63
C TYR A 79 13.48 -9.06 -4.04
N ALA A 80 12.62 -8.17 -4.54
CA ALA A 80 13.04 -6.85 -5.03
C ALA A 80 13.14 -5.80 -3.91
N HIS A 81 12.58 -6.07 -2.73
CA HIS A 81 12.42 -5.09 -1.65
C HIS A 81 11.68 -3.82 -2.08
N GLU A 82 10.66 -4.00 -2.92
CA GLU A 82 9.87 -2.91 -3.50
C GLU A 82 8.45 -2.89 -2.95
N TRP A 83 7.95 -1.68 -2.71
CA TRP A 83 6.54 -1.44 -2.42
C TRP A 83 5.82 -0.90 -3.64
N ARG A 84 4.64 -1.45 -3.90
CA ARG A 84 3.77 -1.02 -4.99
C ARG A 84 2.35 -0.89 -4.48
N MET A 85 1.67 0.16 -4.92
CA MET A 85 0.21 0.23 -4.84
C MET A 85 -0.32 -0.61 -5.99
N ALA A 86 -1.29 -1.48 -5.73
CA ALA A 86 -1.94 -2.31 -6.74
C ALA A 86 -3.31 -1.75 -7.16
N GLY A 87 -3.91 -0.90 -6.32
CA GLY A 87 -5.15 -0.22 -6.63
C GLY A 87 -5.70 0.60 -5.47
N ILE A 88 -6.65 1.47 -5.81
CA ILE A 88 -7.40 2.32 -4.88
C ILE A 88 -8.90 2.10 -5.13
N GLY A 89 -9.69 2.01 -4.07
CA GLY A 89 -11.14 1.86 -4.12
C GLY A 89 -11.85 2.79 -3.14
N CYS A 90 -13.18 2.82 -3.24
CA CYS A 90 -14.05 3.37 -2.22
C CYS A 90 -14.11 2.40 -1.03
#